data_AF-A0A948V5W2-F1
#
_entry.id   AF-A0A948V5W2-F1
#
_cell.length_a   1.000
_cell.length_b   1.000
_cell.length_c   1.000
_cell.angle_alpha   90.00
_cell.angle_beta   90.00
_cell.angle_gamma   90.00
#
_symmetry.space_group_name_H-M   'P 1'
#
loop_
_entity.id
_entity.type
_entity.pdbx_description
1 polymer ?
#
loop_
_entity_poly.entity_id
_entity_poly.type
_entity_poly.pdbx_seq_one_letter_code
_entity_poly.pdbx_strand_id
1 'polypeptide(L)'
;MTNKRELIAFCGLYCGECPNHTGKIANLARDLRKELRSVRFEKTAEALSELSFFSMFKDYEQCYGVLGGMVKLRCNHACRGGGGNPYCNIRKCCQKKEIEGCWLCNEFETCEKLNELKANHGVAHIKNLRRIKKDRIAIFLDGQKHWYVKPK
;
A
#
# COMPACT_ATOMS: atom_id res chain seq x y z
N MET A 1 -16.57 14.69 -5.60
CA MET A 1 -15.15 14.44 -5.91
C MET A 1 -14.42 14.28 -4.59
N THR A 2 -13.62 13.22 -4.40
CA THR A 2 -12.84 13.04 -3.18
C THR A 2 -11.80 14.16 -3.08
N ASN A 3 -11.82 14.92 -1.99
CA ASN A 3 -10.82 15.96 -1.75
C ASN A 3 -9.43 15.30 -1.64
N LYS A 4 -8.49 15.69 -2.52
CA LYS A 4 -7.13 15.10 -2.56
C LYS A 4 -6.41 15.21 -1.22
N ARG A 5 -6.71 16.22 -0.39
CA ARG A 5 -6.16 16.38 0.97
C ARG A 5 -6.57 15.24 1.89
N GLU A 6 -7.80 14.75 1.79
CA GLU A 6 -8.31 13.64 2.62
C GLU A 6 -7.60 12.30 2.32
N LEU A 7 -6.92 12.22 1.18
CA LEU A 7 -6.11 11.06 0.81
C LEU A 7 -4.70 11.09 1.43
N ILE A 8 -4.32 12.16 2.14
CA ILE A 8 -3.08 12.20 2.91
C ILE A 8 -3.30 11.46 4.23
N ALA A 9 -2.65 10.31 4.40
CA ALA A 9 -2.68 9.54 5.63
C ALA A 9 -1.98 10.27 6.77
N PHE A 10 -2.36 9.97 8.01
CA PHE A 10 -1.76 10.57 9.21
C PHE A 10 -0.22 10.45 9.26
N CYS A 11 0.33 9.36 8.72
CA CYS A 11 1.78 9.13 8.67
C CYS A 11 2.50 9.81 7.48
N GLY A 12 1.80 10.58 6.64
CA GLY A 12 2.38 11.25 5.47
C GLY A 12 2.44 10.37 4.20
N LEU A 13 2.00 9.12 4.23
CA LEU A 13 1.76 8.36 2.99
C LEU A 13 0.52 8.90 2.27
N TYR A 14 0.47 8.69 0.96
CA TYR A 14 -0.62 9.20 0.12
C TYR A 14 -1.49 8.08 -0.44
N CYS A 15 -2.74 7.97 0.02
CA CYS A 15 -3.70 6.96 -0.43
C CYS A 15 -4.10 7.14 -1.89
N GLY A 16 -4.01 8.34 -2.46
CA GLY A 16 -4.31 8.58 -3.88
C GLY A 16 -3.41 7.80 -4.84
N GLU A 17 -2.21 7.42 -4.39
CA GLU A 17 -1.23 6.62 -5.16
C GLU A 17 -0.98 5.23 -4.52
N CYS A 18 -1.69 4.90 -3.44
CA CYS A 18 -1.55 3.60 -2.77
C CYS A 18 -2.07 2.46 -3.67
N PRO A 19 -1.29 1.40 -3.93
CA PRO A 19 -1.72 0.30 -4.81
C PRO A 19 -3.02 -0.39 -4.35
N ASN A 20 -3.21 -0.49 -3.03
CA ASN A 20 -4.41 -1.10 -2.45
C ASN A 20 -5.65 -0.21 -2.63
N HIS A 21 -5.48 1.13 -2.53
CA HIS A 21 -6.59 2.07 -2.65
C HIS A 21 -6.96 2.38 -4.10
N THR A 22 -5.96 2.57 -4.97
CA THR A 22 -6.20 2.66 -6.43
C THR A 22 -6.81 1.37 -6.98
N GLY A 23 -6.54 0.24 -6.31
CA GLY A 23 -7.11 -1.06 -6.66
C GLY A 23 -6.60 -1.62 -7.99
N LYS A 24 -5.54 -1.04 -8.57
CA LYS A 24 -4.98 -1.50 -9.85
C LYS A 24 -4.48 -2.94 -9.73
N ILE A 25 -3.72 -3.25 -8.68
CA ILE A 25 -3.21 -4.61 -8.43
C ILE A 25 -4.37 -5.59 -8.23
N ALA A 26 -5.35 -5.22 -7.40
CA ALA A 26 -6.50 -6.09 -7.14
C ALA A 26 -7.33 -6.36 -8.40
N ASN A 27 -7.49 -5.39 -9.31
CA ASN A 27 -8.15 -5.60 -10.60
C ASN A 27 -7.36 -6.54 -11.49
N LEU A 28 -6.06 -6.29 -11.68
CA LEU A 28 -5.21 -7.12 -12.53
C LEU A 28 -5.15 -8.56 -12.02
N ALA A 29 -5.03 -8.76 -10.70
CA ALA A 29 -5.01 -10.09 -10.09
C ALA A 29 -6.36 -10.82 -10.27
N ARG A 30 -7.49 -10.10 -10.14
CA ARG A 30 -8.83 -10.66 -10.40
C ARG A 30 -8.96 -11.08 -11.87
N ASP A 31 -8.58 -10.22 -12.79
CA ASP A 31 -8.76 -10.44 -14.23
C ASP A 31 -7.87 -11.59 -14.72
N LEU A 32 -6.61 -11.64 -14.29
CA LEU A 32 -5.73 -12.77 -14.58
C LEU A 32 -6.27 -14.08 -13.99
N ARG A 33 -6.76 -14.09 -12.74
CA ARG A 33 -7.36 -15.30 -12.15
C ARG A 33 -8.60 -15.77 -12.90
N LYS A 34 -9.40 -14.83 -13.43
CA LYS A 34 -10.56 -15.16 -14.26
C LYS A 34 -10.12 -15.85 -15.54
N GLU A 35 -9.09 -15.31 -16.20
CA GLU A 35 -8.57 -15.87 -17.46
C GLU A 35 -7.87 -17.23 -17.26
N LEU A 36 -7.02 -17.37 -16.25
CA LEU A 36 -6.38 -18.66 -15.94
C LEU A 36 -7.41 -19.77 -15.70
N ARG A 37 -8.55 -19.42 -15.09
CA ARG A 37 -9.65 -20.36 -14.84
C ARG A 37 -10.46 -20.67 -16.09
N SER A 38 -10.72 -19.69 -16.96
CA SER A 38 -11.52 -19.90 -18.18
C SER A 38 -10.85 -20.90 -19.12
N VAL A 39 -9.52 -20.90 -19.18
CA VAL A 39 -8.74 -21.81 -20.03
C VAL A 39 -8.25 -23.08 -19.33
N ARG A 40 -8.69 -23.34 -18.09
CA ARG A 40 -8.25 -24.49 -17.27
C ARG A 40 -6.72 -24.58 -17.17
N PHE A 41 -6.06 -23.44 -16.95
CA PHE A 41 -4.61 -23.32 -16.99
C PHE A 41 -3.91 -24.22 -15.96
N GLU A 42 -4.59 -24.65 -14.89
CA GLU A 42 -4.05 -25.64 -13.95
C GLU A 42 -3.61 -26.94 -14.64
N LYS A 43 -4.27 -27.34 -15.74
CA LYS A 43 -3.89 -28.52 -16.53
C LYS A 43 -2.63 -28.28 -17.37
N THR A 44 -2.47 -27.06 -17.86
CA THR A 44 -1.22 -26.66 -18.51
C THR A 44 -0.07 -26.65 -17.50
N ALA A 45 -0.30 -26.10 -16.30
CA ALA A 45 0.68 -26.09 -15.24
C ALA A 45 1.11 -27.50 -14.80
N GLU A 46 0.15 -28.43 -14.62
CA GLU A 46 0.40 -29.84 -14.29
C GLU A 46 1.28 -30.54 -15.36
N ALA A 47 1.00 -30.32 -16.64
CA ALA A 47 1.83 -30.87 -17.71
C ALA A 47 3.24 -30.27 -17.76
N LEU A 48 3.34 -28.94 -17.56
CA LEU A 48 4.62 -28.25 -17.57
C LEU A 48 5.48 -28.57 -16.34
N SER A 49 4.87 -28.89 -15.19
CA SER A 49 5.61 -29.19 -13.96
C SER A 49 6.44 -30.47 -14.01
N GLU A 50 6.12 -31.38 -14.93
CA GLU A 50 6.88 -32.61 -15.19
C GLU A 50 8.16 -32.35 -16.00
N LEU A 51 8.23 -31.22 -16.70
CA LEU A 51 9.40 -30.84 -17.48
C LEU A 51 10.41 -30.15 -16.57
N SER A 52 11.64 -30.67 -16.52
CA SER A 52 12.70 -30.15 -15.63
C SER A 52 12.93 -28.64 -15.79
N PHE A 53 12.90 -28.14 -17.03
CA PHE A 53 13.06 -26.72 -17.37
C PHE A 53 11.86 -25.83 -17.03
N PHE A 54 10.70 -26.43 -16.72
CA PHE A 54 9.47 -25.75 -16.29
C PHE A 54 9.00 -26.20 -14.89
N SER A 55 9.91 -26.74 -14.08
CA SER A 55 9.60 -27.20 -12.71
C SER A 55 8.97 -26.14 -11.80
N MET A 56 9.14 -24.84 -12.09
CA MET A 56 8.47 -23.74 -11.38
C MET A 56 6.93 -23.82 -11.42
N PHE A 57 6.33 -24.52 -12.39
CA PHE A 57 4.88 -24.70 -12.44
C PHE A 57 4.34 -25.62 -11.34
N LYS A 58 5.21 -26.31 -10.58
CA LYS A 58 4.82 -26.99 -9.33
C LYS A 58 4.20 -26.03 -8.31
N ASP A 59 4.61 -24.75 -8.33
CA ASP A 59 4.11 -23.72 -7.43
C ASP A 59 2.85 -23.00 -7.97
N TYR A 60 2.22 -23.51 -9.04
CA TYR A 60 1.07 -22.85 -9.67
C TYR A 60 -0.07 -22.60 -8.69
N GLU A 61 -0.46 -23.57 -7.87
CA GLU A 61 -1.51 -23.40 -6.87
C GLU A 61 -1.16 -22.32 -5.84
N GLN A 62 0.11 -22.24 -5.42
CA GLN A 62 0.59 -21.20 -4.54
C GLN A 62 0.52 -19.82 -5.22
N CYS A 63 1.00 -19.70 -6.45
CA CYS A 63 0.94 -18.48 -7.25
C CYS A 63 -0.51 -18.01 -7.44
N TYR A 64 -1.38 -18.92 -7.87
CA TYR A 64 -2.79 -18.65 -8.03
C TYR A 64 -3.41 -18.20 -6.70
N GLY A 65 -3.13 -18.90 -5.59
CA GLY A 65 -3.53 -18.51 -4.24
C GLY A 65 -3.09 -17.09 -3.86
N VAL A 66 -1.84 -16.71 -4.14
CA VAL A 66 -1.30 -15.36 -3.89
C VAL A 66 -2.04 -14.30 -4.70
N LEU A 67 -2.34 -14.55 -5.99
CA LEU A 67 -3.19 -13.65 -6.78
C LEU A 67 -4.55 -13.45 -6.10
N GLY A 68 -5.09 -14.49 -5.46
CA GLY A 68 -6.36 -14.40 -4.71
C GLY A 68 -6.23 -13.51 -3.48
N GLY A 69 -5.10 -13.61 -2.78
CA GLY A 69 -4.73 -12.70 -1.68
C GLY A 69 -4.64 -11.24 -2.14
N MET A 70 -4.02 -10.98 -3.30
CA MET A 70 -3.90 -9.63 -3.86
C MET A 70 -5.26 -8.97 -4.14
N VAL A 71 -6.28 -9.74 -4.55
CA VAL A 71 -7.65 -9.22 -4.73
C VAL A 71 -8.22 -8.69 -3.40
N LYS A 72 -7.97 -9.42 -2.30
CA LYS A 72 -8.45 -9.05 -0.95
C LYS A 72 -7.77 -7.80 -0.38
N LEU A 73 -6.64 -7.37 -0.92
CA LEU A 73 -5.94 -6.16 -0.47
C LEU A 73 -6.63 -4.85 -0.89
N ARG A 74 -7.68 -4.90 -1.72
CA ARG A 74 -8.43 -3.71 -2.13
C ARG A 74 -8.92 -2.91 -0.93
N CYS A 75 -8.63 -1.61 -0.94
CA CYS A 75 -9.08 -0.66 0.08
C CYS A 75 -10.02 0.38 -0.54
N ASN A 76 -11.27 0.45 -0.09
CA ASN A 76 -12.27 1.39 -0.63
C ASN A 76 -12.40 2.69 0.17
N HIS A 77 -11.66 2.83 1.27
CA HIS A 77 -11.94 3.86 2.28
C HIS A 77 -10.82 4.89 2.49
N ALA A 78 -9.62 4.68 1.92
CA ALA A 78 -8.41 5.42 2.25
C ALA A 78 -8.10 5.43 3.77
N CYS A 79 -7.01 6.05 4.20
CA CYS A 79 -6.62 6.04 5.61
C CYS A 79 -7.65 6.77 6.51
N ARG A 80 -8.15 7.93 6.08
CA ARG A 80 -9.08 8.76 6.87
C ARG A 80 -10.49 8.20 6.91
N GLY A 81 -10.93 7.48 5.89
CA GLY A 81 -12.23 6.80 5.88
C GLY A 81 -12.24 5.43 6.56
N GLY A 82 -11.18 5.04 7.26
CA GLY A 82 -11.14 3.77 8.01
C GLY A 82 -10.34 2.63 7.35
N GLY A 83 -9.81 2.84 6.14
CA GLY A 83 -9.01 1.83 5.44
C GLY A 83 -7.62 1.58 6.05
N GLY A 84 -6.97 0.50 5.63
CA GLY A 84 -5.69 0.05 6.19
C GLY A 84 -5.86 -0.72 7.50
N ASN A 85 -4.83 -0.73 8.36
CA ASN A 85 -4.89 -1.41 9.65
C ASN A 85 -5.91 -0.71 10.59
N PRO A 86 -6.98 -1.40 11.05
CA PRO A 86 -7.98 -0.82 11.96
C PRO A 86 -7.41 -0.45 13.33
N TYR A 87 -6.30 -1.05 13.74
CA TYR A 87 -5.64 -0.80 15.02
C TYR A 87 -4.40 0.09 14.91
N CYS A 88 -4.23 0.83 13.80
CA CYS A 88 -3.07 1.68 13.55
C CYS A 88 -2.78 2.67 14.70
N ASN A 89 -1.63 2.49 15.36
CA ASN A 89 -1.19 3.33 16.49
C ASN A 89 -0.95 4.78 16.09
N ILE A 90 -0.44 5.03 14.88
CA ILE A 90 -0.16 6.37 14.37
C ILE A 90 -1.46 7.17 14.22
N ARG A 91 -2.51 6.54 13.68
CA ARG A 91 -3.84 7.14 13.51
C ARG A 91 -4.45 7.51 14.86
N LYS A 92 -4.50 6.55 15.78
CA LYS A 92 -5.03 6.76 17.13
C LYS A 92 -4.28 7.87 17.86
N CYS A 93 -2.96 7.93 17.71
CA CYS A 93 -2.12 8.97 18.29
C CYS A 93 -2.49 10.37 17.75
N CYS A 94 -2.62 10.53 16.43
CA CYS A 94 -2.99 11.81 15.83
C CYS A 94 -4.40 12.26 16.25
N GLN A 95 -5.34 11.32 16.29
CA GLN A 95 -6.71 11.59 16.77
C GLN A 95 -6.72 12.04 18.24
N LYS A 96 -5.99 11.36 19.12
CA LYS A 96 -5.88 11.74 20.54
C LYS A 96 -5.21 13.10 20.74
N LYS A 97 -4.22 13.43 19.91
CA LYS A 97 -3.53 14.73 19.92
C LYS A 97 -4.30 15.82 19.16
N GLU A 98 -5.45 15.49 18.56
CA GLU A 98 -6.27 16.39 17.73
C GLU A 98 -5.49 17.07 16.59
N ILE A 99 -4.51 16.35 16.02
CA ILE A 99 -3.70 16.83 14.90
C ILE A 99 -4.10 16.15 13.59
N GLU A 100 -4.10 16.91 12.51
CA GLU A 100 -4.45 16.41 11.17
C GLU A 100 -3.50 15.28 10.71
N GLY A 101 -2.23 15.33 11.12
CA GLY A 101 -1.28 14.26 10.87
C GLY A 101 0.07 14.54 11.54
N CYS A 102 0.98 13.58 11.43
CA CYS A 102 2.26 13.62 12.13
C CYS A 102 3.12 14.84 11.75
N TRP A 103 2.87 15.50 10.61
CA TRP A 103 3.60 16.69 10.20
C TRP A 103 3.35 17.90 11.11
N LEU A 104 2.26 17.90 11.89
CA LEU A 104 1.99 18.89 12.93
C LEU A 104 2.58 18.53 14.30
N CYS A 105 3.13 17.32 14.46
CA CYS A 105 3.78 16.89 15.71
C CYS A 105 5.24 17.35 15.72
N ASN A 106 5.74 17.96 16.79
CA ASN A 106 7.15 18.38 16.84
C ASN A 106 8.15 17.21 16.95
N GLU A 107 7.67 16.04 17.35
CA GLU A 107 8.48 14.85 17.65
C GLU A 107 8.50 13.83 16.50
N PHE A 108 7.87 14.12 15.35
CA PHE A 108 7.64 13.07 14.34
C PHE A 108 8.94 12.46 13.77
N GLU A 109 10.04 13.21 13.74
CA GLU A 109 11.30 12.72 13.17
C GLU A 109 11.94 11.59 13.96
N THR A 110 11.70 11.55 15.27
CA THR A 110 12.23 10.55 16.20
C THR A 110 11.13 9.64 16.76
N CYS A 111 9.89 9.78 16.29
CA CYS A 111 8.74 9.05 16.83
C CYS A 111 8.80 7.56 16.49
N GLU A 112 8.96 6.71 17.50
CA GLU A 112 9.08 5.26 17.32
C GLU A 112 7.82 4.61 16.72
N LYS A 113 6.63 5.21 16.89
CA LYS A 113 5.39 4.70 16.29
C LYS A 113 5.45 4.68 14.76
N LEU A 114 6.27 5.54 14.16
CA LEU A 114 6.50 5.56 12.71
C LEU A 114 7.46 4.45 12.26
N ASN A 115 8.20 3.80 13.17
CA ASN A 115 9.10 2.68 12.82
C ASN A 115 8.34 1.49 12.22
N GLU A 116 7.06 1.29 12.57
CA GLU A 116 6.19 0.25 11.98
C GLU A 116 6.14 0.33 10.44
N LEU A 117 6.35 1.52 9.86
CA LEU A 117 6.30 1.72 8.41
C LEU A 117 7.61 1.37 7.70
N LYS A 118 8.73 1.22 8.43
CA LYS A 118 10.06 1.02 7.82
C LYS A 118 10.15 -0.26 6.99
N ALA A 119 9.48 -1.33 7.43
CA ALA A 119 9.51 -2.62 6.74
C ALA A 119 9.00 -2.53 5.30
N ASN A 120 7.93 -1.77 5.05
CA ASN A 120 7.29 -1.67 3.73
C ASN A 120 7.58 -0.35 2.99
N HIS A 121 8.01 0.69 3.69
CA HIS A 121 8.15 2.04 3.13
C HIS A 121 9.55 2.66 3.32
N GLY A 122 10.45 2.00 4.07
CA GLY A 122 11.72 2.58 4.48
C GLY A 122 11.50 3.94 5.15
N VAL A 123 12.15 5.00 4.65
CA VAL A 123 12.01 6.37 5.16
C VAL A 123 11.08 7.27 4.32
N ALA A 124 10.28 6.69 3.42
CA ALA A 124 9.39 7.46 2.53
C ALA A 124 8.39 8.33 3.30
N HIS A 125 7.78 7.77 4.34
CA HIS A 125 6.82 8.46 5.21
C HIS A 125 7.46 9.68 5.88
N ILE A 126 8.68 9.57 6.43
CA ILE A 126 9.41 10.71 7.01
C ILE A 126 9.69 11.80 5.98
N LYS A 127 10.14 11.42 4.76
CA LYS A 127 10.37 12.40 3.69
C LYS A 127 9.09 13.15 3.30
N ASN A 128 7.98 12.44 3.17
CA ASN A 128 6.69 13.08 2.89
C ASN A 128 6.25 14.00 4.04
N LEU A 129 6.38 13.56 5.30
CA LEU A 129 6.04 14.38 6.46
C LEU A 129 6.86 15.68 6.51
N ARG A 130 8.17 15.60 6.25
CA ARG A 130 9.04 16.79 6.14
C ARG A 130 8.57 17.74 5.05
N ARG A 131 8.18 17.20 3.88
CA ARG A 131 7.66 18.02 2.78
C ARG A 131 6.31 18.66 3.12
N ILE A 132 5.39 17.93 3.74
CA ILE A 132 4.09 18.49 4.16
C ILE A 132 4.27 19.54 5.27
N LYS A 133 5.27 19.38 6.14
CA LYS A 133 5.58 20.37 7.19
C LYS A 133 6.24 21.63 6.62
N LYS A 134 7.19 21.45 5.70
CA LYS A 134 7.97 22.56 5.10
C LYS A 134 7.14 23.32 4.06
N ASP A 135 6.45 22.58 3.20
CA ASP A 135 5.69 23.10 2.06
C ASP A 135 4.20 23.11 2.39
N ARG A 136 3.41 23.92 1.68
CA ARG A 136 1.94 23.82 1.81
C ARG A 136 1.45 22.49 1.24
N ILE A 137 0.37 21.94 1.80
CA ILE A 137 -0.27 20.70 1.33
C ILE A 137 -0.49 20.69 -0.20
N ALA A 138 -0.87 21.82 -0.80
CA ALA A 138 -1.03 21.94 -2.25
C ALA A 138 0.25 21.58 -3.02
N ILE A 139 1.41 22.10 -2.60
CA ILE A 139 2.71 21.83 -3.22
C ILE A 139 3.06 20.34 -3.08
N PHE A 140 2.79 19.73 -1.93
CA PHE A 140 2.97 18.30 -1.74
C PHE A 140 2.08 17.49 -2.69
N LEU A 141 0.81 17.89 -2.85
CA LEU A 141 -0.16 17.21 -3.72
C LEU A 141 0.18 17.32 -5.21
N ASP A 142 0.85 18.38 -5.63
CA ASP A 142 1.31 18.55 -7.02
C ASP A 142 2.67 17.91 -7.28
N GLY A 143 3.47 17.71 -6.23
CA GLY A 143 4.79 17.08 -6.31
C GLY A 143 4.75 15.55 -6.29
N GLN A 144 5.95 14.94 -6.29
CA GLN A 144 6.16 13.51 -6.12
C GLN A 144 5.79 13.07 -4.69
N LYS A 145 5.08 11.95 -4.51
CA LYS A 145 4.84 11.35 -3.19
C LYS A 145 5.71 10.12 -3.09
N HIS A 146 6.45 9.98 -2.00
CA HIS A 146 7.30 8.81 -1.82
C HIS A 146 6.47 7.64 -1.28
N TRP A 147 6.56 6.49 -1.94
CA TRP A 147 5.97 5.23 -1.47
C TRP A 147 6.99 4.34 -0.74
N TYR A 148 8.20 4.25 -1.29
CA TYR A 148 9.33 3.56 -0.69
C TYR A 148 10.61 4.37 -0.90
N VAL A 149 11.43 4.48 0.15
CA VAL A 149 12.76 5.08 0.07
C VAL A 149 13.68 4.28 0.97
N LYS A 150 14.72 3.67 0.39
CA LYS A 150 15.71 2.90 1.13
C LYS A 150 16.35 3.76 2.24
N PRO A 151 16.41 3.28 3.49
CA PRO A 151 17.22 3.92 4.53
C PRO A 151 18.67 4.02 4.06
N LYS A 152 19.32 5.15 4.35
CA LYS A 152 20.77 5.27 4.17
C LYS A 152 21.49 4.46 5.24
#